data_AF-A0A5K3G5B0-F1
#
_entry.id   AF-A0A5K3G5B0-F1
#
_cell.length_a   1.000
_cell.length_b   1.000
_cell.length_c   1.000
_cell.angle_alpha   90.00
_cell.angle_beta   90.00
_cell.angle_gamma   90.00
#
_symmetry.space_group_name_H-M   'P 1'
#
loop_
_entity.id
_entity.type
_entity.pdbx_description
1 polymer ?
#
loop_
_entity_poly.entity_id
_entity_poly.type
_entity_poly.pdbx_seq_one_letter_code
_entity_poly.pdbx_strand_id
1 'polypeptide(L)'
;MYSSELEMIAQNVLANCPSGRLDRRSLPGDVYDIGRFYNNREAYVDMLTDVASQGRYYNYEQNHCAKYCLYYKAMVLATTNAVGCAQSQCKLRPNSPAEQYITMCLIKRTDGNLNDRPYKSGVSCSECSDGFSCRRNQCFRQSPLKMHSHSPVAVDSAQSPKPSTSLSEEVSPVIILNMFILLLCLAA
;
A
#
# COMPACT_ATOMS: atom_id res chain seq x y z
N MET A 1 -4.50 1.61 -2.45
CA MET A 1 -3.34 2.40 -2.91
C MET A 1 -2.59 2.93 -1.71
N TYR A 2 -1.29 3.21 -1.81
CA TYR A 2 -0.58 3.81 -0.68
C TYR A 2 -0.96 5.28 -0.49
N SER A 3 -1.08 5.75 0.74
CA SER A 3 -1.43 7.13 1.08
C SER A 3 -0.42 7.72 2.06
N SER A 4 0.32 8.73 1.61
CA SER A 4 1.25 9.50 2.43
C SER A 4 0.54 10.29 3.54
N GLU A 5 -0.73 10.68 3.33
CA GLU A 5 -1.55 11.30 4.37
C GLU A 5 -1.78 10.34 5.53
N LEU A 6 -2.16 9.09 5.23
CA LEU A 6 -2.37 8.06 6.27
C LEU A 6 -1.05 7.67 6.95
N GLU A 7 0.07 7.65 6.21
CA GLU A 7 1.39 7.47 6.81
C GLU A 7 1.73 8.58 7.81
N MET A 8 1.52 9.85 7.46
CA MET A 8 1.77 10.97 8.39
C MET A 8 0.88 10.90 9.63
N ILE A 9 -0.39 10.55 9.48
CA ILE A 9 -1.28 10.33 10.63
C ILE A 9 -0.72 9.20 11.50
N ALA A 10 -0.30 8.09 10.90
CA ALA A 10 0.29 6.98 11.62
C ALA A 10 1.58 7.39 12.36
N GLN A 11 2.48 8.13 11.73
CA GLN A 11 3.70 8.66 12.35
C GLN A 11 3.37 9.56 13.55
N ASN A 12 2.41 10.48 13.39
CA ASN A 12 2.02 11.40 14.47
C ASN A 12 1.41 10.66 15.67
N VAL A 13 0.60 9.63 15.42
CA VAL A 13 0.08 8.76 16.47
C VAL A 13 1.21 8.04 17.21
N LEU A 14 2.18 7.49 16.48
CA LEU A 14 3.29 6.73 17.05
C LEU A 14 4.34 7.61 17.73
N ALA A 15 4.39 8.91 17.46
CA ALA A 15 5.32 9.86 18.10
C ALA A 15 5.18 9.89 19.63
N ASN A 16 4.00 9.57 20.16
CA ASN A 16 3.71 9.57 21.59
C ASN A 16 3.79 8.17 22.23
N CYS A 17 4.22 7.14 21.50
CA CYS A 17 4.35 5.76 22.00
C CYS A 17 3.10 5.28 22.78
N PRO A 18 1.95 5.12 22.10
CA PRO A 18 0.70 4.76 22.76
C PRO A 18 0.83 3.42 23.50
N SER A 19 0.47 3.41 24.78
CA SER A 19 0.63 2.26 25.68
C SER A 19 -0.51 1.23 25.62
N GLY A 20 -1.32 1.24 24.55
CA GLY A 20 -2.49 0.36 24.41
C GLY A 20 -3.21 0.52 23.08
N ARG A 21 -4.46 0.03 23.02
CA ARG A 21 -5.32 0.21 21.84
C ARG A 21 -5.58 1.70 21.64
N LEU A 22 -5.35 2.18 20.42
CA LEU A 22 -5.63 3.57 20.07
C LEU A 22 -7.08 3.92 20.37
N ASP A 23 -7.29 5.13 20.90
CA ASP A 23 -8.65 5.66 21.00
C ASP A 23 -9.17 5.85 19.58
N ARG A 24 -10.21 5.10 19.21
CA ARG A 24 -10.84 5.17 17.90
C ARG A 24 -11.34 6.59 17.58
N ARG A 25 -11.60 7.42 18.59
CA ARG A 25 -11.97 8.84 18.41
C ARG A 25 -10.83 9.72 17.92
N SER A 26 -9.57 9.27 18.03
CA SER A 26 -8.39 10.00 17.56
C SER A 26 -8.13 9.84 16.06
N LEU A 27 -8.83 8.92 15.39
CA LEU A 27 -8.73 8.68 13.96
C LEU A 27 -9.99 9.16 13.24
N PRO A 28 -9.89 9.51 11.94
CA PRO A 28 -11.07 9.73 11.10
C PRO A 28 -12.02 8.52 11.16
N GLY A 29 -13.33 8.75 11.12
CA GLY A 29 -14.34 7.68 11.29
C GLY A 29 -14.33 6.60 10.20
N ASP A 30 -13.72 6.91 9.05
CA ASP A 30 -13.50 6.04 7.90
C ASP A 30 -12.11 5.38 7.88
N VAL A 31 -11.32 5.55 8.95
CA VAL A 31 -9.99 4.98 9.11
C VAL A 31 -9.97 3.94 10.23
N TYR A 32 -9.28 2.84 9.99
CA TYR A 32 -9.10 1.75 10.94
C TYR A 32 -7.61 1.41 11.09
N ASP A 33 -7.17 1.16 12.33
CA ASP A 33 -5.79 0.79 12.61
C ASP A 33 -5.60 -0.74 12.66
N ILE A 34 -4.49 -1.20 12.08
CA ILE A 34 -3.91 -2.51 12.34
C ILE A 34 -2.52 -2.28 12.92
N GLY A 35 -2.40 -2.36 14.25
CA GLY A 35 -1.16 -2.05 14.96
C GLY A 35 -0.77 -3.13 15.95
N ARG A 36 0.52 -3.47 16.01
CA ARG A 36 1.09 -4.42 16.99
C ARG A 36 2.53 -4.07 17.37
N PHE A 37 2.95 -4.64 18.49
CA PHE A 37 4.32 -4.56 19.00
C PHE A 37 5.14 -5.73 18.47
N TYR A 38 6.37 -5.44 18.07
CA TYR A 38 7.34 -6.38 17.56
C TYR A 38 8.71 -6.13 18.18
N ASN A 39 9.54 -7.18 18.27
CA ASN A 39 10.89 -7.07 18.84
C ASN A 39 11.93 -6.68 17.77
N ASN A 40 11.60 -6.84 16.49
CA ASN A 40 12.43 -6.54 15.33
C ASN A 40 11.92 -5.29 14.61
N ARG A 41 12.84 -4.62 13.92
CA ARG A 41 12.54 -3.47 13.07
C ARG A 41 11.83 -3.89 11.79
N GLU A 42 12.17 -5.04 11.22
CA GLU A 42 11.63 -5.55 9.96
C GLU A 42 10.26 -6.24 10.13
N ALA A 43 9.33 -5.62 10.85
CA ALA A 43 8.11 -6.24 11.34
C ALA A 43 6.89 -6.21 10.38
N TYR A 44 6.98 -5.53 9.23
CA TYR A 44 5.82 -5.41 8.32
C TYR A 44 5.35 -6.76 7.77
N VAL A 45 6.28 -7.64 7.41
CA VAL A 45 5.95 -8.96 6.88
C VAL A 45 5.32 -9.83 7.97
N ASP A 46 5.88 -9.79 9.18
CA ASP A 46 5.34 -10.50 10.34
C ASP A 46 3.92 -10.02 10.67
N MET A 47 3.71 -8.71 10.68
CA MET A 47 2.38 -8.10 10.90
C MET A 47 1.36 -8.53 9.85
N LEU A 48 1.70 -8.44 8.57
CA LEU A 48 0.78 -8.84 7.50
C LEU A 48 0.50 -10.34 7.51
N THR A 49 1.49 -11.16 7.88
CA THR A 49 1.33 -12.61 8.05
C THR A 49 0.40 -12.93 9.21
N ASP A 50 0.57 -12.28 10.36
CA ASP A 50 -0.32 -12.42 11.51
C ASP A 50 -1.76 -12.02 11.17
N VAL A 51 -1.94 -10.89 10.48
CA VAL A 51 -3.24 -10.41 10.05
C VAL A 51 -3.89 -11.39 9.06
N ALA A 52 -3.15 -11.87 8.05
CA ALA A 52 -3.64 -12.86 7.11
C ALA A 52 -4.04 -14.18 7.81
N SER A 53 -3.25 -14.62 8.80
CA SER A 53 -3.51 -15.85 9.56
C SER A 53 -4.84 -15.82 10.33
N GLN A 54 -5.39 -14.62 10.62
CA GLN A 54 -6.69 -14.49 11.27
C GLN A 54 -7.85 -14.91 10.36
N GLY A 55 -7.64 -14.94 9.03
CA GLY A 55 -8.63 -15.40 8.07
C GLY A 55 -9.11 -16.83 8.34
N ARG A 56 -8.27 -17.69 8.92
CA ARG A 56 -8.65 -19.06 9.32
C ARG A 56 -9.75 -19.12 10.38
N TYR A 57 -10.00 -18.01 11.08
CA TYR A 57 -11.03 -17.91 12.10
C TYR A 57 -12.33 -17.30 11.58
N TYR A 58 -12.36 -16.80 10.34
CA TYR A 58 -13.54 -16.20 9.75
C TYR A 58 -14.28 -17.18 8.83
N ASN A 59 -15.56 -17.41 9.11
CA ASN A 59 -16.48 -18.10 8.24
C ASN A 59 -17.32 -17.07 7.46
N TYR A 60 -17.15 -17.03 6.14
CA TYR A 60 -17.85 -16.08 5.26
C TYR A 60 -19.37 -16.33 5.21
N GLU A 61 -19.78 -17.59 5.07
CA GLU A 61 -21.20 -17.98 4.95
C GLU A 61 -22.01 -17.56 6.17
N GLN A 62 -21.46 -17.81 7.37
CA GLN A 62 -22.07 -17.44 8.65
C GLN A 62 -21.80 -15.98 9.04
N ASN A 63 -20.91 -15.29 8.33
CA ASN A 63 -20.33 -14.00 8.74
C ASN A 63 -19.86 -14.02 10.21
N HIS A 64 -19.23 -15.11 10.62
CA HIS A 64 -18.89 -15.38 12.01
C HIS A 64 -17.39 -15.53 12.20
N CYS A 65 -16.89 -15.06 13.35
CA CYS A 65 -15.50 -15.21 13.73
C CYS A 65 -15.37 -16.08 14.98
N ALA A 66 -14.78 -17.27 14.83
CA ALA A 66 -14.55 -18.20 15.93
C ALA A 66 -13.50 -17.68 16.94
N LYS A 67 -12.62 -16.79 16.48
CA LYS A 67 -11.66 -16.01 17.28
C LYS A 67 -11.52 -14.61 16.67
N TYR A 68 -10.63 -13.79 17.19
CA TYR A 68 -10.36 -12.46 16.64
C TYR A 68 -9.98 -12.51 15.15
N CYS A 69 -10.72 -11.75 14.34
CA CYS A 69 -10.63 -11.72 12.87
C CYS A 69 -10.71 -10.30 12.29
N LEU A 70 -10.86 -9.27 13.13
CA LEU A 70 -11.26 -7.94 12.65
C LEU A 70 -10.18 -7.29 11.79
N TYR A 71 -8.90 -7.56 12.05
CA TYR A 71 -7.82 -7.07 11.20
C TYR A 71 -7.86 -7.73 9.82
N TYR A 72 -8.14 -9.04 9.75
CA TYR A 72 -8.36 -9.71 8.48
C TYR A 72 -9.54 -9.09 7.74
N LYS A 73 -10.71 -8.94 8.40
CA LYS A 73 -11.90 -8.33 7.78
C LYS A 73 -11.62 -6.91 7.28
N ALA A 74 -10.86 -6.11 8.02
CA ALA A 74 -10.45 -4.78 7.59
C ALA A 74 -9.56 -4.82 6.34
N MET A 75 -8.60 -5.74 6.28
CA MET A 75 -7.71 -5.90 5.11
C MET A 75 -8.43 -6.37 3.84
N VAL A 76 -9.46 -7.21 3.98
CA VAL A 76 -10.21 -7.77 2.82
C VAL A 76 -11.52 -7.05 2.52
N LEU A 77 -11.82 -5.95 3.23
CA LEU A 77 -13.03 -5.16 3.00
C LEU A 77 -12.97 -4.51 1.61
N ALA A 78 -13.95 -4.80 0.75
CA ALA A 78 -13.96 -4.41 -0.67
C ALA A 78 -13.96 -2.90 -0.90
N THR A 79 -14.49 -2.12 0.05
CA THR A 79 -14.54 -0.65 0.01
C THR A 79 -13.27 0.02 0.50
N THR A 80 -12.24 -0.75 0.88
CA THR A 80 -10.94 -0.18 1.25
C THR A 80 -10.20 0.33 0.02
N ASN A 81 -9.70 1.56 0.08
CA ASN A 81 -9.11 2.23 -1.07
C ASN A 81 -7.70 2.76 -0.81
N ALA A 82 -7.34 2.98 0.46
CA ALA A 82 -6.02 3.49 0.82
C ALA A 82 -5.46 2.85 2.09
N VAL A 83 -4.14 2.76 2.14
CA VAL A 83 -3.37 2.32 3.29
C VAL A 83 -2.16 3.22 3.47
N GLY A 84 -1.79 3.57 4.69
CA GLY A 84 -0.52 4.21 5.02
C GLY A 84 0.00 3.63 6.32
N CYS A 85 1.32 3.43 6.41
CA CYS A 85 1.90 2.71 7.53
C CYS A 85 3.06 3.49 8.13
N ALA A 86 3.30 3.27 9.41
CA ALA A 86 4.42 3.83 10.14
C ALA A 86 4.93 2.82 11.17
N GLN A 87 6.16 3.04 11.62
CA GLN A 87 6.76 2.29 12.70
C GLN A 87 7.54 3.23 13.59
N SER A 88 7.49 3.00 14.90
CA SER A 88 8.30 3.73 15.88
C SER A 88 8.84 2.79 16.94
N GLN A 89 10.05 3.07 17.41
CA GLN A 89 10.65 2.36 18.54
C GLN A 89 10.21 3.03 19.83
N CYS A 90 9.60 2.25 20.71
CA CYS A 90 9.00 2.72 21.95
C CYS A 90 9.49 1.92 23.13
N LYS A 91 9.73 2.60 24.25
CA LYS A 91 10.01 1.93 25.52
C LYS A 91 8.78 1.18 25.99
N LEU A 92 8.96 -0.05 26.48
CA LEU A 92 7.89 -0.88 27.04
C LEU A 92 7.17 -0.19 28.21
N ARG A 93 7.91 0.60 28.99
CA ARG A 93 7.44 1.42 30.10
C ARG A 93 8.33 2.67 30.17
N PRO A 94 7.87 3.80 30.78
CA PRO A 94 8.66 5.02 30.86
C PRO A 94 10.10 4.83 31.37
N ASN A 95 10.30 3.88 32.29
CA ASN A 95 11.59 3.58 32.92
C ASN A 95 12.21 2.25 32.50
N SER A 96 11.71 1.62 31.43
CA SER A 96 12.27 0.36 30.92
C SER A 96 13.47 0.63 30.01
N PRO A 97 14.60 -0.11 30.16
CA PRO A 97 15.67 -0.12 29.16
C PRO A 97 15.30 -0.93 27.92
N ALA A 98 14.28 -1.80 28.02
CA ALA A 98 13.80 -2.61 26.91
C ALA A 98 12.82 -1.82 26.03
N GLU A 99 13.04 -1.92 24.72
CA GLU A 99 12.30 -1.23 23.67
C GLU A 99 11.66 -2.25 22.72
N GLN A 100 10.57 -1.83 22.08
CA GLN A 100 9.86 -2.60 21.05
C GLN A 100 9.43 -1.66 19.93
N TYR A 101 9.26 -2.21 18.74
CA TYR A 101 8.72 -1.50 17.60
C TYR A 101 7.21 -1.60 17.58
N ILE A 102 6.52 -0.47 17.64
CA ILE A 102 5.11 -0.39 17.30
C ILE A 102 5.03 -0.25 15.79
N THR A 103 4.51 -1.26 15.11
CA THR A 103 4.26 -1.24 13.67
C THR A 103 2.77 -1.10 13.44
N MET A 104 2.38 -0.10 12.65
CA MET A 104 0.98 0.22 12.43
C MET A 104 0.70 0.56 10.97
N CYS A 105 -0.41 0.06 10.43
CA CYS A 105 -1.02 0.59 9.22
C CYS A 105 -2.41 1.15 9.51
N LEU A 106 -2.74 2.27 8.89
CA LEU A 106 -4.06 2.85 8.83
C LEU A 106 -4.69 2.48 7.49
N ILE A 107 -5.89 1.93 7.54
CA ILE A 107 -6.67 1.49 6.37
C ILE A 107 -7.89 2.40 6.25
N LYS A 108 -8.02 3.08 5.11
CA LYS A 108 -9.17 3.93 4.78
C LYS A 108 -10.19 3.15 3.95
N ARG A 109 -11.46 3.35 4.24
CA ARG A 109 -12.60 2.78 3.51
C ARG A 109 -13.54 3.89 3.04
N THR A 110 -14.21 3.68 1.92
CA THR A 110 -15.25 4.63 1.45
C THR A 110 -16.61 4.37 2.10
N ASP A 111 -16.87 3.13 2.51
CA ASP A 111 -18.13 2.66 3.10
C ASP A 111 -17.90 1.28 3.78
N GLY A 112 -18.97 0.55 4.08
CA GLY A 112 -19.01 -0.79 4.63
C GLY A 112 -19.12 -0.76 6.14
N ASN A 113 -19.29 -1.93 6.75
CA ASN A 113 -19.15 -2.13 8.19
C ASN A 113 -18.31 -3.38 8.42
N LEU A 114 -17.35 -3.35 9.35
CA LEU A 114 -16.55 -4.52 9.70
C LEU A 114 -17.39 -5.64 10.36
N ASN A 115 -18.61 -5.33 10.80
CA ASN A 115 -19.56 -6.34 11.27
C ASN A 115 -20.21 -7.10 10.10
N ASP A 116 -20.27 -6.53 8.90
CA ASP A 116 -20.87 -7.16 7.72
C ASP A 116 -19.87 -8.05 6.98
N ARG A 117 -20.34 -8.75 5.94
CA ARG A 117 -19.43 -9.49 5.05
C ARG A 117 -18.48 -8.50 4.37
N PRO A 118 -17.17 -8.76 4.37
CA PRO A 118 -16.19 -7.79 3.90
C PRO A 118 -16.24 -7.56 2.39
N TYR A 119 -16.78 -8.50 1.62
CA TYR A 119 -16.94 -8.37 0.17
C TYR A 119 -18.17 -9.15 -0.27
N LYS A 120 -18.62 -8.91 -1.50
CA LYS A 120 -19.66 -9.71 -2.15
C LYS A 120 -19.03 -10.97 -2.76
N SER A 121 -19.62 -12.12 -2.51
CA SER A 121 -19.19 -13.39 -3.12
C SER A 121 -19.56 -13.41 -4.60
N GLY A 122 -18.66 -13.90 -5.44
CA GLY A 122 -18.87 -13.97 -6.88
C GLY A 122 -17.57 -14.11 -7.66
N VAL A 123 -17.68 -14.01 -8.98
CA VAL A 123 -16.54 -13.99 -9.89
C VAL A 123 -15.72 -12.72 -9.64
N SER A 124 -14.40 -12.86 -9.46
CA SER A 124 -13.54 -11.71 -9.24
C SER A 124 -13.71 -10.66 -10.34
N CYS A 125 -13.78 -9.40 -9.94
CA CYS A 125 -13.92 -8.24 -10.83
C CYS A 125 -15.23 -8.13 -11.64
N SER A 126 -16.22 -9.01 -11.44
CA SER A 126 -17.49 -8.93 -12.18
C SER A 126 -18.32 -7.66 -11.87
N GLU A 127 -18.00 -6.98 -10.77
CA GLU A 127 -18.69 -5.78 -10.29
C GLU A 127 -17.71 -4.62 -10.03
N CYS A 128 -16.59 -4.55 -10.76
CA CYS A 128 -15.76 -3.35 -10.73
C CYS A 128 -16.55 -2.16 -11.29
N SER A 129 -16.50 -1.02 -10.60
CA SER A 129 -17.14 0.21 -11.07
C SER A 129 -16.53 0.72 -12.38
N ASP A 130 -17.28 1.57 -13.09
CA ASP A 130 -16.83 2.18 -14.33
C ASP A 130 -15.49 2.91 -14.15
N GLY A 131 -14.59 2.74 -15.12
CA GLY A 131 -13.23 3.30 -15.08
C GLY A 131 -12.23 2.51 -14.22
N PHE A 132 -12.63 1.37 -13.65
CA PHE A 132 -11.72 0.42 -13.01
C PHE A 132 -11.46 -0.77 -13.93
N SER A 133 -10.25 -1.29 -13.87
CA SER A 133 -9.85 -2.52 -14.55
C SER A 133 -9.54 -3.61 -13.53
N CYS A 134 -9.66 -4.87 -13.95
CA CYS A 134 -9.25 -5.99 -13.12
C CYS A 134 -7.73 -6.17 -13.18
N ARG A 135 -7.06 -6.16 -12.03
CA ARG A 135 -5.65 -6.51 -11.91
C ARG A 135 -5.44 -7.38 -10.68
N ARG A 136 -4.90 -8.59 -10.86
CA ARG A 136 -4.68 -9.57 -9.77
C ARG A 136 -5.94 -9.78 -8.91
N ASN A 137 -7.07 -9.99 -9.57
CA ASN A 137 -8.40 -10.18 -8.95
C ASN A 137 -8.89 -9.00 -8.09
N GLN A 138 -8.39 -7.80 -8.33
CA GLN A 138 -8.78 -6.58 -7.64
C GLN A 138 -9.18 -5.49 -8.64
N CYS A 139 -10.18 -4.69 -8.27
CA CYS A 139 -10.57 -3.50 -9.03
C CYS A 139 -9.51 -2.41 -8.82
N PHE A 140 -8.87 -2.00 -9.91
CA PHE A 140 -7.82 -0.99 -9.90
C PHE A 140 -8.18 0.12 -10.88
N ARG A 141 -8.20 1.36 -10.39
CA ARG A 141 -8.36 2.53 -11.27
C ARG A 141 -7.07 2.66 -12.08
N GLN A 142 -7.17 2.46 -13.40
CA GLN A 142 -6.06 2.83 -14.26
C GLN A 142 -5.87 4.35 -14.09
N SER A 143 -4.70 4.77 -13.59
CA SER A 143 -4.27 6.14 -13.83
C SER A 143 -4.37 6.37 -15.32
N PRO A 144 -4.89 7.52 -15.81
CA PRO A 144 -4.74 7.84 -17.20
C PRO A 144 -3.24 7.84 -17.44
N LEU A 145 -2.72 6.78 -18.08
CA LEU A 145 -1.51 6.92 -18.85
C LEU A 145 -1.77 8.18 -19.67
N LYS A 146 -0.82 9.12 -19.69
CA LYS A 146 -0.77 10.11 -20.76
C LYS A 146 -0.73 9.29 -22.04
N MET A 147 -1.90 8.97 -22.56
CA MET A 147 -2.10 8.43 -23.87
C MET A 147 -1.71 9.62 -24.72
N HIS A 148 -0.43 9.70 -25.10
CA HIS A 148 -0.06 10.48 -26.25
C HIS A 148 -0.85 9.86 -27.38
N SER A 149 -2.02 10.48 -27.58
CA SER A 149 -2.88 10.27 -28.72
C SER A 149 -2.04 10.64 -29.92
N HIS A 150 -1.33 9.65 -30.46
CA HIS A 150 -0.99 9.70 -31.86
C HIS A 150 -2.32 9.65 -32.58
N SER A 151 -2.83 10.83 -32.92
CA SER A 151 -3.97 11.00 -33.80
C SER A 151 -3.78 10.10 -35.03
N PRO A 152 -4.84 9.50 -35.57
CA PRO A 152 -4.76 8.86 -36.86
C PRO A 152 -4.51 9.97 -37.89
N VAL A 153 -3.24 10.14 -38.30
CA VAL A 153 -2.92 10.89 -39.50
C VAL A 153 -3.45 10.06 -40.67
N ALA A 154 -4.33 10.67 -41.46
CA ALA A 154 -4.86 10.10 -42.68
C ALA A 154 -3.72 9.60 -43.56
N VAL A 155 -3.80 8.33 -43.96
CA VAL A 155 -2.90 7.71 -44.92
C VAL A 155 -3.32 8.21 -46.29
N ASP A 156 -2.52 9.10 -46.88
CA ASP A 156 -2.47 9.28 -48.33
C ASP A 156 -1.19 8.63 -48.86
N SER A 157 -1.32 7.96 -50.00
CA SER A 157 -0.33 7.08 -50.60
C SER A 157 0.79 7.87 -51.25
N ALA A 158 2.04 7.59 -50.87
CA ALA A 158 3.16 7.27 -51.77
C ALA A 158 4.51 7.53 -51.07
N GLN A 159 5.48 6.71 -51.48
CA GLN A 159 6.91 6.80 -51.21
C GLN A 159 7.42 6.24 -49.87
N SER A 160 8.06 5.07 -49.98
CA SER A 160 8.92 4.45 -48.98
C SER A 160 10.20 5.28 -48.75
N PRO A 161 10.63 5.43 -47.49
CA PRO A 161 12.05 5.53 -47.19
C PRO A 161 12.52 4.56 -46.08
N LYS A 162 13.61 3.87 -46.42
CA LYS A 162 14.72 3.26 -45.64
C LYS A 162 14.64 3.21 -44.09
N PRO A 163 15.07 2.10 -43.44
CA PRO A 163 15.07 2.01 -41.99
C PRO A 163 16.22 2.83 -41.39
N SER A 164 15.86 3.81 -40.56
CA SER A 164 16.79 4.56 -39.72
C SER A 164 16.65 4.08 -38.27
N THR A 165 17.64 3.32 -37.83
CA THR A 165 17.87 2.97 -36.43
C THR A 165 18.25 4.24 -35.66
N SER A 166 17.44 4.66 -34.68
CA SER A 166 17.89 5.65 -33.68
C SER A 166 17.65 5.08 -32.28
N LEU A 167 18.72 4.53 -31.71
CA LEU A 167 18.87 4.33 -30.27
C LEU A 167 19.14 5.70 -29.66
N SER A 168 18.16 6.28 -28.99
CA SER A 168 18.38 7.38 -28.06
C SER A 168 18.81 6.76 -26.72
N GLU A 169 20.12 6.67 -26.49
CA GLU A 169 20.66 6.41 -25.16
C GLU A 169 20.59 7.70 -24.34
N GLU A 170 19.53 7.83 -23.55
CA GLU A 170 19.49 8.84 -22.48
C GLU A 170 20.41 8.35 -21.35
N VAL A 171 21.62 8.91 -21.29
CA VAL A 171 22.60 8.59 -20.25
C VAL A 171 22.04 9.05 -18.90
N SER A 172 21.73 8.09 -18.03
CA SER A 172 21.23 8.35 -16.69
C SER A 172 22.24 9.17 -15.87
N PRO A 173 21.82 10.19 -15.10
CA PRO A 173 22.71 11.02 -14.29
C PRO A 173 23.53 10.22 -13.26
N VAL A 174 23.11 8.99 -12.94
CA VAL A 174 23.84 8.06 -12.07
C VAL A 174 25.16 7.60 -12.71
N ILE A 175 25.18 7.39 -14.03
CA ILE A 175 26.38 6.95 -14.76
C ILE A 175 27.41 8.08 -14.79
N ILE A 176 26.95 9.32 -14.97
CA ILE A 176 27.80 10.52 -14.92
C ILE A 176 28.44 10.67 -13.54
N LEU A 177 27.67 10.52 -12.47
CA LEU A 177 28.18 10.64 -11.10
C LEU A 177 29.24 9.57 -10.78
N ASN A 178 29.01 8.32 -11.20
CA ASN A 178 29.96 7.23 -11.00
C ASN A 178 31.27 7.44 -11.77
N MET A 179 31.21 7.99 -12.99
CA MET A 179 32.40 8.32 -13.76
C MET A 179 33.24 9.45 -13.12
N PHE A 180 32.60 10.47 -12.55
CA PHE A 180 33.30 11.53 -11.82
C PHE A 180 33.97 11.00 -10.55
N ILE A 181 33.34 10.08 -9.82
CA ILE A 181 33.92 9.46 -8.63
C ILE A 181 35.18 8.65 -9.01
N LEU A 182 35.11 7.86 -10.09
CA LEU A 182 36.27 7.09 -10.59
C LEU A 182 37.44 7.98 -11.01
N LEU A 183 37.18 9.13 -11.65
CA LEU A 183 38.23 10.08 -12.03
C LEU A 183 38.89 10.75 -10.82
N LEU A 184 38.12 11.07 -9.78
CA LEU A 184 38.65 11.62 -8.53
C LEU A 184 39.49 10.59 -7.76
N CYS A 185 39.13 9.29 -7.84
CA CYS A 185 39.90 8.21 -7.21
C CYS A 185 41.23 7.92 -7.92
N LEU A 186 41.38 8.25 -9.20
CA LEU A 186 42.63 8.04 -9.96
C LEU A 186 43.61 9.22 -9.85
N ALA A 187 43.16 10.36 -9.34
CA ALA A 187 43.95 11.58 -9.16
C ALA A 187 44.44 11.79 -7.71
N ALA A 188 44.28 10.80 -6.84
CA ALA A 188 44.72 10.80 -5.45
C ALA A 188 45.81 9.75 -5.18
#